data_AF-A0A0D0D6U8-F1
#
_entry.id   AF-A0A0D0D6U8-F1
#
_cell.length_a   1.000
_cell.length_b   1.000
_cell.length_c   1.000
_cell.angle_alpha   90.00
_cell.angle_beta   90.00
_cell.angle_gamma   90.00
#
_symmetry.space_group_name_H-M   'P 1'
#
loop_
_entity.id
_entity.type
_entity.pdbx_description
1 polymer ?
#
loop_
_entity_poly.entity_id
_entity_poly.type
_entity_poly.pdbx_seq_one_letter_code
_entity_poly.pdbx_strand_id
1 'polypeptide(L)'
;GWEVILAVNTSIIVAGYILFQLGEDGKCYSNQFRSITLNKVESYYSRAKLELYGLIANFTVELNAKYEYVKGMINNPDLQHNAAIN
;
A
#
# COMPACT_ATOMS: atom_id res chain seq x y z
N GLY A 1 17.36 9.02 -9.19
CA GLY A 1 16.14 8.24 -9.52
C GLY A 1 14.95 9.10 -9.20
N TRP A 2 13.89 9.04 -10.00
CA TRP A 2 12.67 9.81 -9.74
C TRP A 2 11.93 9.15 -8.58
N GLU A 3 11.62 9.90 -7.55
CA GLU A 3 10.88 9.39 -6.40
C GLU A 3 9.39 9.33 -6.75
N VAL A 4 8.79 8.16 -6.51
CA VAL A 4 7.38 7.89 -6.74
C VAL A 4 6.74 7.58 -5.40
N ILE A 5 5.70 8.33 -5.07
CA ILE A 5 4.94 8.17 -3.82
C ILE A 5 3.62 7.50 -4.17
N LEU A 6 3.32 6.39 -3.51
CA LEU A 6 2.02 5.74 -3.62
C LEU A 6 1.22 5.99 -2.35
N ALA A 7 0.09 6.68 -2.49
CA ALA A 7 -0.89 6.81 -1.41
C ALA A 7 -1.99 5.76 -1.59
N VAL A 8 -2.25 4.96 -0.57
CA VAL A 8 -3.32 3.95 -0.57
C VAL A 8 -4.32 4.29 0.51
N ASN A 9 -5.61 4.24 0.19
CA ASN A 9 -6.70 4.38 1.15
C ASN A 9 -7.74 3.30 0.91
N THR A 10 -8.14 2.59 1.97
CA THR A 10 -9.03 1.45 1.85
C THR A 10 -10.24 1.57 2.76
N SER A 11 -11.41 1.17 2.22
CA SER A 11 -12.67 0.99 2.94
C SER A 11 -13.07 -0.49 2.93
N ILE A 12 -14.20 -0.83 3.54
CA ILE A 12 -14.73 -2.20 3.52
C ILE A 12 -15.21 -2.66 2.13
N ILE A 13 -15.43 -1.72 1.19
CA ILE A 13 -15.98 -2.03 -0.14
C ILE A 13 -14.94 -1.85 -1.25
N VAL A 14 -13.99 -0.94 -1.09
CA VAL A 14 -13.04 -0.55 -2.14
C VAL A 14 -11.69 -0.14 -1.55
N ALA A 15 -10.61 -0.56 -2.20
CA ALA A 15 -9.26 -0.04 -2.01
C ALA A 15 -8.92 0.92 -3.16
N GLY A 16 -8.63 2.18 -2.84
CA GLY A 16 -8.23 3.21 -3.78
C GLY A 16 -6.76 3.57 -3.61
N TYR A 17 -6.10 3.96 -4.69
CA TYR A 17 -4.69 4.34 -4.65
C TYR A 17 -4.35 5.40 -5.69
N ILE A 18 -3.39 6.25 -5.33
CA ILE A 18 -2.93 7.39 -6.12
C ILE A 18 -1.40 7.34 -6.21
N LEU A 19 -0.90 7.34 -7.43
CA LEU A 19 0.52 7.52 -7.72
C LEU A 19 0.83 9.00 -7.87
N PHE A 20 1.81 9.46 -7.09
CA PHE A 20 2.42 10.76 -7.22
C PHE A 20 3.87 10.62 -7.66
N GLN A 21 4.34 11.57 -8.44
CA GLN A 21 5.76 11.72 -8.75
C GLN A 21 6.28 12.98 -8.06
N LEU A 22 7.38 12.84 -7.33
CA LEU A 22 8.06 13.98 -6.73
C LEU A 22 8.91 14.64 -7.81
N GLY A 23 8.57 15.88 -8.15
CA GLY A 23 9.37 16.72 -9.04
C GLY A 23 10.64 17.20 -8.35
N GLU A 24 11.63 17.59 -9.15
CA GLU A 24 12.87 18.21 -8.63
C GLU A 24 12.61 19.53 -7.89
N ASP A 25 11.45 20.16 -8.14
CA ASP A 25 10.98 21.34 -7.42
C ASP A 25 10.37 21.02 -6.04
N GLY A 26 10.41 19.76 -5.62
CA GLY A 26 9.87 19.28 -4.35
C GLY A 26 8.34 19.15 -4.34
N LYS A 27 7.66 19.30 -5.49
CA LYS A 27 6.20 19.16 -5.57
C LYS A 27 5.77 17.77 -5.97
N CYS A 28 4.63 17.33 -5.46
CA CYS A 28 3.99 16.07 -5.83
C CYS A 28 3.02 16.27 -7.00
N TYR A 29 3.25 15.57 -8.09
CA TYR A 29 2.37 15.56 -9.26
C TYR A 29 1.56 14.26 -9.29
N SER A 30 0.23 14.35 -9.31
CA SER A 30 -0.61 13.15 -9.41
C SER A 30 -0.54 12.58 -10.83
N ASN A 31 -0.03 11.36 -10.96
CA ASN A 31 0.11 10.70 -12.25
C ASN A 31 -1.06 9.77 -12.57
N GLN A 32 -1.57 9.04 -11.58
CA GLN A 32 -2.61 8.06 -11.82
C GLN A 32 -3.45 7.77 -10.57
N PHE A 33 -4.76 7.74 -10.73
CA PHE A 33 -5.73 7.26 -9.75
C PHE A 33 -6.31 5.93 -10.22
N ARG A 34 -6.42 4.95 -9.33
CA ARG A 34 -7.13 3.69 -9.59
C ARG A 34 -7.75 3.14 -8.31
N SER A 35 -8.62 2.15 -8.47
CA SER A 35 -9.26 1.45 -7.37
C SER A 35 -9.56 -0.01 -7.71
N ILE A 36 -9.69 -0.84 -6.68
CA ILE A 36 -10.19 -2.22 -6.74
C ILE A 36 -11.36 -2.36 -5.78
N THR A 37 -12.48 -2.88 -6.28
CA THR A 37 -13.59 -3.32 -5.44
C THR A 37 -13.21 -4.60 -4.72
N LEU A 38 -13.43 -4.63 -3.41
CA LEU A 38 -13.15 -5.78 -2.56
C LEU A 38 -14.32 -6.76 -2.60
N ASN A 39 -14.02 -8.04 -2.72
CA ASN A 39 -15.02 -9.08 -2.52
C ASN A 39 -15.26 -9.34 -1.01
N LYS A 40 -16.25 -10.18 -0.69
CA LYS A 40 -16.62 -10.45 0.70
C LYS A 40 -15.46 -10.98 1.54
N VAL A 41 -14.59 -11.83 0.98
CA VAL A 41 -13.43 -12.38 1.70
C VAL A 41 -12.39 -11.28 1.95
N GLU A 42 -12.09 -10.49 0.93
CA GLU A 42 -11.12 -9.40 1.02
C GLU A 42 -11.57 -8.31 1.99
N SER A 43 -12.87 -8.01 2.07
CA SER A 43 -13.41 -7.00 2.99
C SER A 43 -13.14 -7.29 4.48
N TYR A 44 -12.88 -8.54 4.84
CA TYR A 44 -12.54 -8.95 6.21
C TYR A 44 -11.03 -8.96 6.49
N TYR A 45 -10.21 -8.61 5.51
CA TYR A 45 -8.78 -8.48 5.73
C TYR A 45 -8.49 -7.27 6.63
N SER A 46 -7.44 -7.40 7.42
CA SER A 46 -6.95 -6.29 8.21
C SER A 46 -6.50 -5.14 7.31
N ARG A 47 -6.52 -3.91 7.84
CA ARG A 47 -6.18 -2.72 7.07
C ARG A 47 -4.81 -2.81 6.40
N ALA A 48 -3.80 -3.34 7.10
CA ALA A 48 -2.47 -3.54 6.55
C ALA A 48 -2.46 -4.56 5.41
N LYS A 49 -3.23 -5.65 5.54
CA LYS A 49 -3.38 -6.65 4.48
C LYS A 49 -4.10 -6.09 3.26
N LEU A 50 -5.11 -5.24 3.48
CA LEU A 50 -5.86 -4.57 2.42
C LEU A 50 -5.00 -3.57 1.64
N GLU A 51 -4.20 -2.77 2.34
CA GLU A 51 -3.26 -1.83 1.74
C GLU A 51 -2.19 -2.57 0.91
N LEU A 52 -1.65 -3.69 1.42
CA LEU A 52 -0.74 -4.57 0.68
C LEU A 52 -1.42 -5.30 -0.49
N TYR A 53 -2.67 -5.73 -0.33
CA TYR A 53 -3.41 -6.43 -1.38
C TYR A 53 -3.68 -5.51 -2.58
N GLY A 54 -4.13 -4.27 -2.32
CA GLY A 54 -4.33 -3.26 -3.35
C GLY A 54 -3.03 -2.90 -4.08
N LEU A 55 -1.89 -2.91 -3.37
CA LEU A 55 -0.57 -2.70 -3.95
C LEU A 55 -0.18 -3.81 -4.93
N ILE A 56 -0.23 -5.07 -4.49
CA ILE A 56 0.26 -6.24 -5.26
C ILE A 56 -0.67 -6.56 -6.43
N ALA A 57 -1.98 -6.40 -6.28
CA ALA A 57 -2.95 -6.73 -7.32
C ALA A 57 -2.85 -5.80 -8.56
N ASN A 58 -2.29 -4.59 -8.40
CA ASN A 58 -2.26 -3.58 -9.47
C ASN A 58 -0.89 -3.23 -9.99
N PHE A 59 0.17 -3.58 -9.26
CA PHE A 59 1.53 -3.22 -9.60
C PHE A 59 2.46 -4.41 -9.44
N THR A 60 3.36 -4.59 -10.42
CA THR A 60 4.57 -5.36 -10.20
C THR A 60 5.51 -4.48 -9.37
N VAL A 61 5.48 -4.67 -8.06
CA VAL A 61 6.31 -3.90 -7.13
C VAL A 61 7.59 -4.66 -6.83
N GLU A 62 8.74 -4.11 -7.23
CA GLU A 62 10.03 -4.54 -6.70
C GLU A 62 10.23 -3.87 -5.34
N LEU A 63 9.98 -4.65 -4.29
CA LEU A 63 9.97 -4.14 -2.93
C LEU A 63 11.38 -4.29 -2.34
N ASN A 64 12.14 -3.20 -2.28
CA ASN A 64 13.45 -3.18 -1.62
C ASN A 64 13.31 -3.09 -0.09
N ALA A 65 12.55 -4.01 0.49
CA ALA A 65 12.48 -4.23 1.93
C ALA A 65 13.09 -5.57 2.27
N LYS A 66 13.65 -5.68 3.48
CA LYS A 66 14.13 -6.97 4.01
C LYS A 66 12.98 -7.98 3.96
N TYR A 67 13.21 -9.08 3.24
CA TYR A 67 12.24 -10.15 2.99
C TYR A 67 11.44 -10.58 4.23
N GLU A 68 12.09 -10.66 5.40
CA GLU A 68 11.44 -11.03 6.67
C GLU A 68 10.34 -10.05 7.12
N TYR A 69 10.46 -8.76 6.82
CA TYR A 69 9.40 -7.79 7.15
C TYR A 69 8.18 -7.99 6.27
N VAL A 70 8.39 -8.15 4.96
CA VAL A 70 7.31 -8.37 4.00
C VAL A 70 6.63 -9.70 4.28
N LYS A 71 7.42 -10.75 4.55
CA LYS A 71 6.92 -12.07 4.93
C LYS A 71 6.15 -12.03 6.24
N GLY A 72 6.61 -11.28 7.24
CA GLY A 72 5.90 -11.06 8.51
C GLY A 72 4.55 -10.37 8.30
N MET A 73 4.53 -9.29 7.51
CA MET A 73 3.29 -8.57 7.18
C MET A 73 2.31 -9.40 6.35
N ILE A 74 2.79 -10.25 5.43
CA ILE A 74 1.93 -11.13 4.63
C ILE A 74 1.33 -12.25 5.49
N ASN A 75 2.16 -12.89 6.33
CA ASN A 75 1.75 -14.04 7.13
C ASN A 75 0.97 -13.64 8.39
N ASN A 76 1.21 -12.44 8.92
CA ASN A 76 0.53 -11.95 10.11
C ASN A 76 0.31 -10.42 10.06
N PRO A 77 -0.60 -9.94 9.19
CA PRO A 77 -0.79 -8.53 8.90
C PRO A 77 -1.39 -7.72 10.05
N ASP A 78 -1.94 -8.39 11.07
CA ASP A 78 -2.46 -7.76 12.30
C ASP A 78 -1.34 -7.43 13.31
N LEU A 79 -0.12 -7.91 13.07
CA LEU A 79 1.02 -7.77 13.96
C LEU A 79 1.80 -6.49 13.66
N GLN A 80 1.13 -5.33 13.71
CA GLN A 80 1.80 -4.06 13.98
C GLN A 80 0.83 -3.00 14.52
N HIS A 81 0.92 -2.72 15.83
CA HIS A 81 0.44 -1.45 16.39
C HIS A 81 1.42 -0.78 17.38
N ASN A 82 2.54 -1.39 17.77
CA ASN A 82 3.43 -0.79 18.77
C ASN A 82 4.90 -0.78 18.33
N ALA A 83 5.22 0.03 17.33
CA ALA A 83 6.55 0.59 17.21
C ALA A 83 6.42 2.11 17.17
N ALA A 84 5.89 2.67 18.27
CA ALA A 84 6.22 4.04 18.62
C ALA A 84 7.73 4.05 18.89
N ILE A 85 8.49 4.59 17.93
CA ILE A 85 9.89 4.93 18.13
C ILE A 85 9.89 6.15 19.07
N ASN A 86 10.41 5.97 20.28
CA ASN A 86 10.92 7.05 21.12
C ASN A 86 12.39 7.26 20.76
#